data_AF-D0MT99-F1
#
_entry.id   AF-D0MT99-F1
#
_cell.length_a   1.000
_cell.length_b   1.000
_cell.length_c   1.000
_cell.angle_alpha   90.00
_cell.angle_beta   90.00
_cell.angle_gamma   90.00
#
_symmetry.space_group_name_H-M   'P 1'
#
loop_
_entity.id
_entity.type
_entity.pdbx_description
1 polymer ?
#
loop_
_entity_poly.entity_id
_entity_poly.type
_entity_poly.pdbx_seq_one_letter_code
_entity_poly.pdbx_strand_id
1 'polypeptide(L)'
;MLEFFDYIDLKRSRFSEKAFSVMDRNGSGEVDFIEFVLAVWNYCTFNHASLIRFAFDLYDVDGSGEIEHDEVVRCVREVWGSSWETSPNAHKIVEKLDAIMENTANNRLSANLFQEFAVRHPMLLFPAFELQMEIQRKVLGKRFWSRAAEKRGSINVAALNWDHVKERFRLPTVCSSIKTHASLQHKQQG
;
A
#
# COMPACT_ATOMS: atom_id res chain seq x y z
N MET A 1 2.88 -11.43 17.52
CA MET A 1 2.56 -11.67 16.09
C MET A 1 2.20 -13.12 15.71
N LEU A 2 2.75 -14.16 16.36
CA LEU A 2 2.53 -15.57 15.96
C LEU A 2 1.07 -16.05 16.11
N GLU A 3 0.44 -15.73 17.24
CA GLU A 3 -0.96 -16.06 17.56
C GLU A 3 -1.95 -15.63 16.46
N PHE A 4 -1.63 -14.54 15.76
CA PHE A 4 -2.50 -13.98 14.74
C PHE A 4 -2.62 -14.87 13.51
N PHE A 5 -1.49 -15.29 12.95
CA PHE A 5 -1.46 -16.16 11.77
C PHE A 5 -2.15 -17.48 12.03
N ASP A 6 -1.97 -18.03 13.23
CA ASP A 6 -2.58 -19.29 13.64
C ASP A 6 -4.09 -19.14 13.84
N TYR A 7 -4.56 -18.03 14.42
CA TYR A 7 -5.99 -17.78 14.65
C TYR A 7 -6.79 -17.64 13.35
N ILE A 8 -6.23 -16.97 12.33
CA ILE A 8 -6.85 -16.84 11.01
C ILE A 8 -6.37 -17.90 10.02
N ASP A 9 -5.62 -18.91 10.47
CA ASP A 9 -5.05 -20.00 9.65
C ASP A 9 -4.29 -19.47 8.41
N LEU A 10 -3.70 -18.29 8.50
CA LEU A 10 -3.10 -17.63 7.34
C LEU A 10 -1.68 -18.15 7.11
N LYS A 11 -1.37 -18.50 5.86
CA LYS A 11 -0.03 -18.95 5.49
C LYS A 11 0.98 -17.83 5.76
N ARG A 12 1.98 -18.14 6.59
CA ARG A 12 3.13 -17.27 6.81
C ARG A 12 4.00 -17.24 5.56
N SER A 13 4.15 -16.04 5.02
CA SER A 13 5.12 -15.67 3.99
C SER A 13 5.85 -14.40 4.45
N ARG A 14 7.03 -14.15 3.89
CA ARG A 14 7.75 -12.88 4.10
C ARG A 14 6.85 -11.68 3.80
N PHE A 15 6.05 -11.78 2.75
CA PHE A 15 5.12 -10.74 2.32
C PHE A 15 4.08 -10.49 3.40
N SER A 16 3.47 -11.56 3.93
CA SER A 16 2.48 -11.43 4.99
C SER A 16 3.09 -10.85 6.27
N GLU A 17 4.28 -11.30 6.68
CA GLU A 17 4.96 -10.78 7.87
C GLU A 17 5.26 -9.28 7.76
N LYS A 18 5.78 -8.85 6.61
CA LYS A 18 5.98 -7.42 6.31
C LYS A 18 4.65 -6.66 6.25
N ALA A 19 3.62 -7.26 5.66
CA ALA A 19 2.32 -6.61 5.54
C ALA A 19 1.73 -6.33 6.92
N PHE A 20 1.90 -7.26 7.88
CA PHE A 20 1.48 -7.07 9.26
C PHE A 20 2.41 -6.13 10.06
N SER A 21 3.71 -6.06 9.74
CA SER A 21 4.57 -5.05 10.39
C SER A 21 4.16 -3.62 10.04
N VAL A 22 3.63 -3.39 8.83
CA VAL A 22 3.03 -2.09 8.46
C VAL A 22 1.72 -1.81 9.21
N MET A 23 1.07 -2.84 9.77
CA MET A 23 -0.17 -2.71 10.54
C MET A 23 0.07 -2.36 12.01
N ASP A 24 1.24 -2.70 12.56
CA ASP A 24 1.71 -2.31 13.91
C ASP A 24 2.04 -0.82 13.92
N ARG A 25 1.10 0.02 14.38
CA ARG A 25 1.23 1.49 14.30
C ARG A 25 2.03 2.06 15.45
N ASN A 26 1.94 1.43 16.61
CA ASN A 26 2.64 1.88 17.81
C ASN A 26 4.08 1.33 17.90
N GLY A 27 4.45 0.40 17.01
CA GLY A 27 5.80 -0.17 16.93
C GLY A 27 6.11 -1.08 18.12
N SER A 28 5.09 -1.63 18.77
CA SER A 28 5.24 -2.46 19.96
C SER A 28 5.82 -3.85 19.63
N GLY A 29 5.83 -4.25 18.35
CA GLY A 29 6.17 -5.60 17.90
C GLY A 29 4.99 -6.57 17.99
N GLU A 30 3.83 -6.10 18.46
CA GLU A 30 2.57 -6.84 18.52
C GLU A 30 1.44 -6.01 17.89
N VAL A 31 0.43 -6.69 17.35
CA VAL A 31 -0.75 -6.03 16.79
C VAL A 31 -1.88 -6.22 17.79
N ASP A 32 -2.33 -5.14 18.42
CA ASP A 32 -3.47 -5.21 19.34
C ASP A 32 -4.80 -5.42 18.59
N PHE A 33 -5.88 -5.72 19.32
CA PHE A 33 -7.18 -5.97 18.69
C PHE A 33 -7.71 -4.78 17.87
N ILE A 34 -7.46 -3.55 18.32
CA ILE A 34 -7.91 -2.33 17.65
C ILE A 34 -7.10 -2.12 16.37
N GLU A 35 -5.78 -2.25 16.44
CA GLU A 35 -4.87 -2.20 15.29
C GLU A 35 -5.24 -3.25 14.26
N PHE A 36 -5.53 -4.47 14.70
CA PHE A 36 -5.99 -5.56 13.84
C PHE A 36 -7.28 -5.19 13.10
N VAL A 37 -8.33 -4.77 13.82
CA VAL A 37 -9.63 -4.45 13.21
C VAL A 37 -9.49 -3.30 12.21
N LEU A 38 -8.73 -2.26 12.56
CA LEU A 38 -8.48 -1.11 11.68
C LEU A 38 -7.68 -1.52 10.45
N ALA A 39 -6.65 -2.35 10.63
CA ALA A 39 -5.80 -2.78 9.54
C ALA A 39 -6.54 -3.70 8.57
N VAL A 40 -7.27 -4.70 9.07
CA VAL A 40 -8.11 -5.57 8.24
C VAL A 40 -9.19 -4.77 7.54
N TRP A 41 -9.86 -3.85 8.22
CA TRP A 41 -10.85 -2.99 7.59
C TRP A 41 -10.25 -2.20 6.43
N ASN A 42 -9.09 -1.57 6.65
CA ASN A 42 -8.40 -0.79 5.62
C ASN A 42 -7.96 -1.69 4.46
N TYR A 43 -7.22 -2.75 4.76
CA TYR A 43 -6.61 -3.63 3.78
C TYR A 43 -7.66 -4.37 2.94
N CYS A 44 -8.71 -4.92 3.58
CA CYS A 44 -9.77 -5.64 2.87
C CYS A 44 -10.70 -4.73 2.06
N THR A 45 -10.65 -3.41 2.28
CA THR A 45 -11.43 -2.43 1.49
C THR A 45 -10.55 -1.60 0.55
N PHE A 46 -9.26 -1.92 0.41
CA PHE A 46 -8.40 -1.27 -0.57
C PHE A 46 -8.87 -1.58 -2.00
N ASN A 47 -8.96 -0.52 -2.80
CA ASN A 47 -9.11 -0.63 -4.24
C ASN A 47 -7.74 -0.90 -4.89
N HIS A 48 -7.74 -1.06 -6.21
CA HIS A 48 -6.52 -1.36 -6.96
C HIS A 48 -5.40 -0.33 -6.75
N ALA A 49 -5.72 0.97 -6.74
CA ALA A 49 -4.74 2.03 -6.52
C ALA A 49 -4.19 2.02 -5.09
N SER A 50 -5.04 1.79 -4.09
CA SER A 50 -4.62 1.65 -2.70
C SER A 50 -3.72 0.42 -2.49
N LEU A 51 -3.98 -0.68 -3.20
CA LEU A 51 -3.13 -1.87 -3.18
C LEU A 51 -1.76 -1.63 -3.83
N ILE A 52 -1.71 -0.90 -4.95
CA ILE A 52 -0.44 -0.48 -5.55
C ILE A 52 0.37 0.33 -4.54
N ARG A 53 -0.27 1.32 -3.89
CA ARG A 53 0.40 2.15 -2.91
C ARG A 53 0.89 1.33 -1.71
N PHE A 54 0.04 0.43 -1.21
CA PHE A 54 0.43 -0.47 -0.12
C PHE A 54 1.61 -1.36 -0.51
N ALA A 55 1.61 -1.91 -1.72
CA ALA A 55 2.72 -2.73 -2.21
C ALA A 55 4.01 -1.92 -2.35
N PHE A 56 3.92 -0.66 -2.80
CA PHE A 56 5.06 0.26 -2.83
C PHE A 56 5.65 0.46 -1.42
N ASP A 57 4.80 0.88 -0.46
CA ASP A 57 5.22 1.13 0.92
C ASP A 57 5.77 -0.16 1.60
N LEU A 58 5.41 -1.34 1.11
CA LEU A 58 5.92 -2.62 1.59
C LEU A 58 7.29 -3.00 1.01
N TYR A 59 7.56 -2.55 -0.22
CA TYR A 59 8.81 -2.86 -0.94
C TYR A 59 9.92 -1.87 -0.63
N ASP A 60 9.57 -0.61 -0.34
CA ASP A 60 10.45 0.41 0.26
C ASP A 60 10.70 0.05 1.75
N VAL A 61 11.72 -0.77 1.99
CA VAL A 61 12.02 -1.35 3.31
C VAL A 61 12.62 -0.31 4.24
N ASP A 62 13.41 0.62 3.70
CA ASP A 62 14.05 1.67 4.48
C ASP A 62 13.16 2.91 4.67
N GLY A 63 12.02 2.98 3.97
CA GLY A 63 11.05 4.07 4.07
C GLY A 63 11.58 5.37 3.47
N SER A 64 12.54 5.29 2.55
CA SER A 64 13.13 6.45 1.88
C SER A 64 12.13 7.18 0.97
N GLY A 65 11.02 6.54 0.62
CA GLY A 65 10.02 7.03 -0.32
C GLY A 65 10.36 6.72 -1.77
N GLU A 66 11.41 5.93 -2.01
CA GLU A 66 11.86 5.47 -3.32
C GLU A 66 12.38 4.04 -3.22
N ILE A 67 12.18 3.22 -4.25
CA ILE A 67 12.64 1.83 -4.25
C ILE A 67 14.04 1.73 -4.88
N GLU A 68 14.96 1.10 -4.17
CA GLU A 68 16.33 0.80 -4.61
C GLU A 68 16.43 -0.51 -5.43
N HIS A 69 17.56 -0.72 -6.10
CA HIS A 69 17.76 -1.88 -6.97
C HIS A 69 17.65 -3.20 -6.21
N ASP A 70 18.24 -3.27 -5.03
CA ASP A 70 18.20 -4.47 -4.20
C ASP A 70 16.78 -4.74 -3.66
N GLU A 71 16.00 -3.70 -3.41
CA GLU A 71 14.58 -3.78 -3.04
C GLU A 71 13.70 -4.27 -4.19
N VAL A 72 13.95 -3.81 -5.42
CA VAL A 72 13.33 -4.35 -6.63
C VAL A 72 13.60 -5.85 -6.72
N VAL A 73 14.88 -6.27 -6.66
CA VAL A 73 15.25 -7.69 -6.76
C VAL A 73 14.57 -8.50 -5.65
N ARG A 74 14.50 -7.99 -4.42
CA ARG A 74 13.78 -8.65 -3.31
C ARG A 74 12.29 -8.80 -3.60
N CYS A 75 11.64 -7.75 -4.11
CA CYS A 75 10.23 -7.76 -4.51
C CYS A 75 9.96 -8.84 -5.56
N VAL A 76 10.75 -8.89 -6.63
CA VAL A 76 10.49 -9.85 -7.71
C VAL A 76 10.82 -11.29 -7.27
N ARG A 77 11.83 -11.49 -6.41
CA ARG A 77 12.08 -12.78 -5.74
C ARG A 77 10.92 -13.26 -4.89
N GLU A 78 10.25 -12.34 -4.21
CA GLU A 78 9.09 -12.66 -3.37
C GLU A 78 7.87 -13.07 -4.19
N VAL A 79 7.64 -12.44 -5.34
CA VAL A 79 6.54 -12.78 -6.25
C VAL A 79 6.75 -14.13 -6.93
N TRP A 80 7.99 -14.50 -7.31
CA TRP A 80 8.30 -15.77 -8.01
C TRP A 80 8.77 -16.90 -7.08
N GLY A 81 9.12 -16.60 -5.84
CA GLY A 81 9.60 -17.59 -4.86
C GLY A 81 10.82 -18.36 -5.35
N SER A 82 10.80 -19.68 -5.17
CA SER A 82 11.89 -20.58 -5.59
C SER A 82 12.14 -20.61 -7.10
N SER A 83 11.17 -20.16 -7.91
CA SER A 83 11.27 -20.16 -9.37
C SER A 83 11.92 -18.89 -9.93
N TRP A 84 12.31 -17.93 -9.08
CA TRP A 84 12.94 -16.67 -9.50
C TRP A 84 14.14 -16.90 -10.44
N GLU A 85 15.10 -17.72 -10.02
CA GLU A 85 16.40 -17.92 -10.70
C GLU A 85 16.25 -18.59 -12.08
N THR A 86 15.17 -19.33 -12.29
CA THR A 86 14.94 -20.07 -13.54
C THR A 86 13.88 -19.44 -14.41
N SER A 87 13.13 -18.44 -13.91
CA SER A 87 12.01 -17.85 -14.64
C SER A 87 12.46 -16.72 -15.55
N PRO A 88 12.32 -16.86 -16.89
CA PRO A 88 12.69 -15.79 -17.82
C PRO A 88 11.82 -14.55 -17.65
N ASN A 89 10.57 -14.72 -17.21
CA ASN A 89 9.66 -13.60 -16.99
C ASN A 89 10.10 -12.74 -15.81
N ALA A 90 10.67 -13.36 -14.78
CA ALA A 90 11.12 -12.68 -13.59
C ALA A 90 12.34 -11.79 -13.91
N HIS A 91 13.32 -12.34 -14.64
CA HIS A 91 14.46 -11.58 -15.14
C HIS A 91 14.05 -10.43 -16.05
N LYS A 92 13.13 -10.66 -17.00
CA LYS A 92 12.59 -9.60 -17.87
C LYS A 92 11.91 -8.47 -17.10
N ILE A 93 11.29 -8.74 -15.96
CA ILE A 93 10.67 -7.71 -15.13
C ILE A 93 11.74 -6.87 -14.44
N VAL A 94 12.79 -7.50 -13.89
CA VAL A 94 13.92 -6.76 -13.32
C VAL A 94 14.64 -5.94 -14.39
N GLU A 95 14.95 -6.52 -15.56
CA GLU A 95 15.59 -5.77 -16.66
C GLU A 95 14.80 -4.52 -17.06
N LYS A 96 13.46 -4.60 -17.10
CA LYS A 96 12.60 -3.45 -17.40
C LYS A 96 12.61 -2.41 -16.27
N LEU A 97 12.63 -2.85 -15.02
CA LEU A 97 12.69 -1.95 -13.87
C LEU A 97 14.06 -1.25 -13.82
N ASP A 98 15.14 -1.99 -14.03
CA ASP A 98 16.51 -1.46 -14.10
C ASP A 98 16.62 -0.40 -15.21
N ALA A 99 16.09 -0.68 -16.40
CA ALA A 99 16.05 0.30 -17.48
C ALA A 99 15.26 1.57 -17.12
N ILE A 100 14.19 1.47 -16.32
CA ILE A 100 13.46 2.65 -15.84
C ILE A 100 14.32 3.42 -14.85
N MET A 101 14.97 2.72 -13.92
CA MET A 101 15.81 3.31 -12.88
C MET A 101 17.02 4.03 -13.49
N GLU A 102 17.69 3.46 -14.49
CA GLU A 102 18.81 4.10 -15.21
C GLU A 102 18.43 5.44 -15.88
N ASN A 103 17.15 5.64 -16.19
CA ASN A 103 16.63 6.89 -16.75
C ASN A 103 16.24 7.92 -15.68
N THR A 104 16.42 7.61 -14.40
CA THR A 104 16.18 8.54 -13.28
C THR A 104 17.46 9.22 -12.82
N ALA A 105 17.34 10.36 -12.15
CA ALA A 105 18.52 11.13 -11.71
C ALA A 105 19.34 10.43 -10.60
N ASN A 106 18.74 9.50 -9.87
CA ASN A 106 19.29 8.86 -8.68
C ASN A 106 19.34 7.32 -8.77
N ASN A 107 18.98 6.73 -9.92
CA ASN A 107 18.80 5.28 -10.08
C ASN A 107 17.82 4.68 -9.06
N ARG A 108 16.73 5.40 -8.77
CA ARG A 108 15.70 4.98 -7.81
C ARG A 108 14.31 5.05 -8.43
N LEU A 109 13.43 4.19 -7.95
CA LEU A 109 12.06 4.10 -8.46
C LEU A 109 11.09 4.82 -7.50
N SER A 110 10.64 6.01 -7.89
CA SER A 110 9.62 6.75 -7.14
C SER A 110 8.25 6.04 -7.17
N ALA A 111 7.38 6.37 -6.22
CA ALA A 111 6.03 5.82 -6.14
C ALA A 111 5.21 5.96 -7.44
N ASN A 112 5.37 7.08 -8.15
CA ASN A 112 4.66 7.32 -9.41
C ASN A 112 5.14 6.37 -10.52
N LEU A 113 6.46 6.19 -10.65
CA LEU A 113 7.04 5.28 -11.64
C LEU A 113 6.68 3.82 -11.32
N PHE A 114 6.73 3.45 -10.04
CA PHE A 114 6.28 2.13 -9.61
C PHE A 114 4.79 1.92 -9.93
N GLN A 115 3.93 2.90 -9.67
CA GLN A 115 2.51 2.81 -9.98
C GLN A 115 2.26 2.62 -11.48
N GLU A 116 2.90 3.42 -12.33
CA GLU A 116 2.79 3.28 -13.79
C GLU A 116 3.25 1.91 -14.27
N PHE A 117 4.31 1.38 -13.67
CA PHE A 117 4.82 0.04 -13.97
C PHE A 117 3.87 -1.06 -13.50
N ALA A 118 3.37 -0.99 -12.26
CA ALA A 118 2.52 -1.98 -11.64
C ALA A 118 1.16 -2.11 -12.32
N VAL A 119 0.61 -1.01 -12.86
CA VAL A 119 -0.61 -1.03 -13.68
C VAL A 119 -0.42 -1.86 -14.96
N ARG A 120 0.78 -1.82 -15.56
CA ARG A 120 1.12 -2.59 -16.77
C ARG A 120 1.55 -4.03 -16.45
N HIS A 121 1.99 -4.28 -15.22
CA HIS A 121 2.50 -5.57 -14.76
C HIS A 121 1.80 -5.98 -13.45
N PRO A 122 0.48 -6.27 -13.48
CA PRO A 122 -0.31 -6.53 -12.27
C PRO A 122 0.17 -7.76 -11.48
N MET A 123 0.97 -8.64 -12.09
CA MET A 123 1.58 -9.78 -11.43
C MET A 123 2.48 -9.40 -10.25
N LEU A 124 3.09 -8.21 -10.25
CA LEU A 124 3.89 -7.71 -9.11
C LEU A 124 3.06 -7.53 -7.82
N LEU A 125 1.77 -7.36 -7.97
CA LEU A 125 0.83 -7.17 -6.88
C LEU A 125 0.17 -8.50 -6.47
N PHE A 126 0.47 -9.61 -7.14
CA PHE A 126 -0.20 -10.88 -6.89
C PHE A 126 -0.09 -11.33 -5.42
N PRO A 127 1.07 -11.22 -4.72
CA PRO A 127 1.14 -11.51 -3.29
C PRO A 127 0.20 -10.64 -2.44
N ALA A 128 0.06 -9.35 -2.79
CA ALA A 128 -0.87 -8.43 -2.13
C ALA A 128 -2.33 -8.81 -2.38
N PHE A 129 -2.67 -9.14 -3.64
CA PHE A 129 -4.03 -9.56 -4.00
C PHE A 129 -4.42 -10.88 -3.34
N GLU A 130 -3.54 -11.88 -3.38
CA GLU A 130 -3.77 -13.18 -2.76
C GLU A 130 -3.97 -13.04 -1.24
N LEU A 131 -3.11 -12.26 -0.58
CA LEU A 131 -3.26 -11.99 0.85
C LEU A 131 -4.59 -11.30 1.16
N GLN A 132 -4.96 -10.27 0.40
CA GLN A 132 -6.23 -9.58 0.58
C GLN A 132 -7.41 -10.52 0.39
N MET A 133 -7.38 -11.37 -0.64
CA MET A 133 -8.45 -12.33 -0.92
C MET A 133 -8.57 -13.38 0.19
N GLU A 134 -7.45 -13.89 0.71
CA GLU A 134 -7.46 -14.83 1.83
C GLU A 134 -8.04 -14.21 3.09
N ILE A 135 -7.62 -13.00 3.47
CA ILE A 135 -8.18 -12.30 4.63
C ILE A 135 -9.68 -12.03 4.41
N GLN A 136 -10.08 -11.56 3.23
CA GLN A 136 -11.50 -11.33 2.92
C GLN A 136 -12.34 -12.61 2.99
N ARG A 137 -11.78 -13.76 2.62
CA ARG A 137 -12.47 -15.04 2.65
C ARG A 137 -12.64 -15.54 4.08
N LYS A 138 -11.59 -15.43 4.89
CA LYS A 138 -11.54 -15.97 6.25
C LYS A 138 -12.18 -15.05 7.29
N VAL A 139 -12.08 -13.73 7.11
CA VAL A 139 -12.67 -12.74 8.00
C VAL A 139 -13.97 -12.26 7.37
N LEU A 140 -15.15 -12.45 7.99
CA LEU A 140 -16.47 -11.94 7.57
C LEU A 140 -16.99 -12.31 6.16
N GLY A 141 -16.16 -12.86 5.28
CA GLY A 141 -16.50 -13.37 3.96
C GLY A 141 -16.47 -12.32 2.84
N LYS A 142 -16.17 -12.78 1.62
CA LYS A 142 -15.99 -11.93 0.42
C LYS A 142 -17.16 -10.98 0.16
N ARG A 143 -18.40 -11.45 0.32
CA ARG A 143 -19.61 -10.62 0.08
C ARG A 143 -19.69 -9.42 1.02
N PHE A 144 -19.30 -9.59 2.29
CA PHE A 144 -19.27 -8.50 3.24
C PHE A 144 -18.26 -7.43 2.80
N TRP A 145 -17.04 -7.86 2.47
CA TRP A 145 -15.97 -6.94 2.07
C TRP A 145 -16.23 -6.25 0.74
N SER A 146 -16.84 -6.92 -0.23
CA SER A 146 -17.25 -6.28 -1.49
C SER A 146 -18.21 -5.11 -1.22
N ARG A 147 -19.21 -5.30 -0.34
CA ARG A 147 -20.15 -4.23 0.05
C ARG A 147 -19.47 -3.13 0.86
N ALA A 148 -18.55 -3.49 1.75
CA ALA A 148 -17.79 -2.52 2.55
C ALA A 148 -16.87 -1.65 1.68
N ALA A 149 -16.18 -2.26 0.70
CA ALA A 149 -15.33 -1.55 -0.26
C ALA A 149 -16.13 -0.62 -1.17
N GLU A 150 -17.28 -1.08 -1.68
CA GLU A 150 -18.20 -0.25 -2.45
C GLU A 150 -18.70 0.95 -1.64
N LYS A 151 -19.13 0.70 -0.39
CA LYS A 151 -19.52 1.77 0.53
C LYS A 151 -18.38 2.76 0.77
N ARG A 152 -17.16 2.29 0.99
CA ARG A 152 -15.97 3.15 1.15
C ARG A 152 -15.72 4.01 -0.10
N GLY A 153 -15.80 3.42 -1.29
CA GLY A 153 -15.63 4.14 -2.56
C GLY A 153 -16.74 5.15 -2.86
N SER A 154 -17.95 4.91 -2.36
CA SER A 154 -19.08 5.84 -2.52
C SER A 154 -18.96 7.12 -1.67
N ILE A 155 -18.05 7.16 -0.70
CA ILE A 155 -17.86 8.33 0.15
C ILE A 155 -17.15 9.42 -0.66
N ASN A 156 -17.90 10.45 -1.05
CA ASN A 156 -17.33 11.65 -1.62
C ASN A 156 -16.76 12.55 -0.51
N VAL A 157 -15.49 12.32 -0.18
CA VAL A 157 -14.76 13.08 0.85
C VAL A 157 -14.67 14.59 0.51
N ALA A 158 -14.66 14.93 -0.78
CA ALA A 158 -14.62 16.32 -1.26
C ALA A 158 -15.96 17.05 -1.10
N ALA A 159 -17.08 16.31 -1.05
CA ALA A 159 -18.41 16.86 -0.80
C ALA A 159 -18.78 16.88 0.70
N LEU A 160 -17.90 16.39 1.59
CA LEU A 160 -18.12 16.49 3.02
C LEU A 160 -17.99 17.96 3.46
N ASN A 161 -19.03 18.48 4.09
CA ASN A 161 -18.98 19.77 4.76
C ASN A 161 -18.15 19.64 6.04
N TRP A 162 -16.86 19.89 5.93
CA TRP A 162 -15.91 19.81 7.03
C TRP A 162 -16.17 20.83 8.15
N ASP A 163 -16.81 21.95 7.84
CA ASP A 163 -17.13 22.98 8.83
C ASP A 163 -18.24 22.50 9.77
N HIS A 164 -19.23 21.78 9.25
CA HIS A 164 -20.28 21.15 10.05
C HIS A 164 -19.75 20.02 10.97
N VAL A 165 -18.72 19.27 10.53
CA VAL A 165 -18.08 18.22 11.33
C VAL A 165 -17.30 18.84 12.50
N LYS A 166 -16.59 19.95 12.28
CA LYS A 166 -15.85 20.66 13.33
C LYS A 166 -16.79 21.25 14.40
N GLU A 167 -17.95 21.75 13.99
CA GLU A 167 -18.98 22.28 14.89
C GLU A 167 -19.59 21.19 15.78
N ARG A 168 -19.85 20.01 15.21
CA ARG A 168 -20.46 18.87 15.93
C ARG A 168 -19.52 18.21 16.93
N PHE A 169 -18.22 18.19 16.67
CA PHE A 169 -17.25 17.46 17.50
C PHE A 169 -16.39 18.35 18.42
N ARG A 170 -16.50 19.68 18.37
CA ARG A 170 -15.66 20.65 19.13
C ARG A 170 -14.30 20.08 19.50
N LEU A 171 -13.54 19.64 18.50
CA LEU A 171 -12.17 19.24 18.72
C LEU A 171 -11.40 20.52 19.06
N PRO A 172 -10.69 20.59 20.21
CA PRO A 172 -9.89 21.74 20.52
C PRO A 172 -8.87 21.93 19.40
N THR A 173 -8.86 23.13 18.83
CA THR A 173 -7.96 23.55 17.76
C THR A 173 -6.51 23.33 18.20
N VAL A 174 -5.90 22.26 17.74
CA VAL A 174 -4.44 22.11 17.78
C VAL A 174 -3.94 21.77 16.38
N CYS A 175 -2.98 22.59 15.96
CA CYS A 175 -2.13 22.47 14.78
C CYS A 175 -2.64 23.08 13.47
N SER A 176 -2.68 24.42 13.46
CA SER A 176 -2.38 25.22 12.27
C SER A 176 -0.92 25.00 11.84
N SER A 177 -0.66 24.11 10.88
CA SER A 177 0.51 24.18 9.97
C SER A 177 0.41 23.14 8.86
N ILE A 178 -0.50 23.37 7.90
CA ILE A 178 -0.29 22.93 6.52
C ILE A 178 -0.65 24.14 5.66
N LYS A 179 0.32 25.02 5.45
CA LYS A 179 0.25 26.01 4.37
C LYS A 179 0.54 25.26 3.09
N THR A 180 -0.51 24.91 2.35
CA THR A 180 -0.39 24.42 0.98
C THR A 180 0.21 25.54 0.12
N HIS A 181 1.42 25.33 -0.37
CA HIS A 181 2.02 26.11 -1.44
C HIS A 181 1.19 25.91 -2.71
N ALA A 182 0.24 26.82 -2.96
CA ALA A 182 -0.47 26.91 -4.23
C ALA A 182 -0.71 28.39 -4.57
N SER A 183 0.36 29.12 -4.91
CA SER A 183 0.28 30.47 -5.47
C SER A 183 1.58 30.87 -6.17
N LEU A 184 1.94 30.19 -7.25
CA LEU A 184 2.96 30.69 -8.19
C LEU A 184 2.66 30.22 -9.62
N GLN A 185 1.50 30.59 -10.17
CA GLN A 185 1.33 30.86 -11.60
C GLN A 185 0.11 31.78 -11.77
N HIS A 186 0.34 33.09 -11.86
CA HIS A 186 -0.42 34.06 -12.65
C HIS A 186 0.10 35.47 -12.34
N LYS A 187 1.23 35.84 -12.95
CA LYS A 187 1.58 37.22 -13.33
C LYS A 187 2.86 37.23 -14.17
N GLN A 188 2.74 36.71 -15.39
CA GLN A 188 3.45 37.27 -16.54
C GLN A 188 2.46 37.23 -17.71
N GLN A 189 2.45 38.33 -18.48
CA GLN A 189 1.58 38.68 -19.61
C GLN A 189 0.30 39.45 -19.23
N GLY A 190 0.26 40.72 -19.64
CA GLY A 190 -0.88 41.63 -19.58
C GLY A 190 -0.54 42.94 -18.91
#